data_AF-A0A6I4I6M5-F1
#
_entry.id   AF-A0A6I4I6M5-F1
#
_cell.length_a   1.000
_cell.length_b   1.000
_cell.length_c   1.000
_cell.angle_alpha   90.00
_cell.angle_beta   90.00
_cell.angle_gamma   90.00
#
_symmetry.space_group_name_H-M   'P 1'
#
loop_
_entity.id
_entity.type
_entity.pdbx_description
1 polymer ?
#
loop_
_entity_poly.entity_id
_entity_poly.type
_entity_poly.pdbx_seq_one_letter_code
_entity_poly.pdbx_strand_id
1 'polypeptide(L)'
;MEFAYDVRFLDTHYDALVHFMSTFIVSNYDDAKKFVEEFNAALVRRGATLYISPYYRIDTDEELKKKTYAMLDFMKGRTNATITVEQFFMQTPDQDRSLSENMTDKFLAGEESSALIGDKFRVPVRVLDNETREPITADQYFFSIEHLIPRNK
;
A
#
# COMPACT_ATOMS: atom_id res chain seq x y z
N MET A 1 7.22 -0.59 -17.55
CA MET A 1 7.87 0.55 -16.89
C MET A 1 7.96 0.25 -15.41
N GLU A 2 9.12 0.42 -14.81
CA GLU A 2 9.39 0.13 -13.39
C GLU A 2 9.50 1.42 -12.58
N PHE A 3 8.81 1.44 -11.44
CA PHE A 3 8.73 2.57 -10.53
C PHE A 3 9.13 2.15 -9.12
N ALA A 4 9.75 3.08 -8.40
CA ALA A 4 9.91 3.02 -6.96
C ALA A 4 8.79 3.81 -6.30
N TYR A 5 8.33 3.31 -5.15
CA TYR A 5 7.36 3.96 -4.28
C TYR A 5 7.91 3.98 -2.86
N ASP A 6 8.07 5.17 -2.28
CA ASP A 6 8.50 5.39 -0.89
C ASP A 6 7.38 6.16 -0.21
N VAL A 7 6.76 5.58 0.82
CA VAL A 7 5.70 6.24 1.58
C VAL A 7 6.02 6.19 3.07
N ARG A 8 5.78 7.33 3.71
CA ARG A 8 5.89 7.50 5.15
C ARG A 8 4.60 8.05 5.69
N PHE A 9 4.05 7.38 6.70
CA PHE A 9 2.76 7.74 7.27
C PHE A 9 2.72 7.46 8.77
N LEU A 10 1.80 8.14 9.46
CA LEU A 10 1.41 7.83 10.83
C LEU A 10 0.17 6.95 10.79
N ASP A 11 0.25 5.77 11.41
CA ASP A 11 -0.94 5.00 11.76
C ASP A 11 -1.47 5.48 13.11
N THR A 12 -2.60 6.17 13.08
CA THR A 12 -3.22 6.77 14.28
C THR A 12 -3.77 5.72 15.24
N HIS A 13 -4.02 4.49 14.81
CA HIS A 13 -4.56 3.44 15.68
C HIS A 13 -3.49 2.88 16.63
N TYR A 14 -2.25 2.83 16.16
CA TYR A 14 -1.11 2.29 16.90
C TYR A 14 -0.12 3.37 17.35
N ASP A 15 -0.42 4.64 17.06
CA ASP A 15 0.51 5.78 17.22
C ASP A 15 1.92 5.45 16.71
N ALA A 16 1.97 4.94 15.47
CA ALA A 16 3.17 4.37 14.88
C ALA A 16 3.56 5.08 13.59
N LEU A 17 4.83 5.46 13.46
CA LEU A 17 5.42 5.87 12.20
C LEU A 17 5.79 4.66 11.34
N VAL A 18 5.30 4.64 10.12
CA VAL A 18 5.57 3.56 9.18
C VAL A 18 6.34 4.11 8.00
N HIS A 19 7.42 3.43 7.62
CA HIS A 19 8.16 3.65 6.38
C HIS A 19 8.04 2.39 5.52
N PHE A 20 7.33 2.54 4.41
CA PHE A 20 7.17 1.54 3.37
C PHE A 20 7.95 1.97 2.14
N MET A 21 8.72 1.05 1.56
CA MET A 21 9.41 1.27 0.30
C MET A 21 9.31 0.02 -0.55
N SER A 22 8.90 0.15 -1.81
CA SER A 22 8.74 -0.97 -2.73
C SER A 22 8.95 -0.54 -4.19
N THR A 23 9.03 -1.52 -5.09
CA THR A 23 8.95 -1.29 -6.55
C THR A 23 7.69 -1.91 -7.13
N PHE A 24 7.24 -1.38 -8.26
CA PHE A 24 6.11 -1.92 -9.01
C PHE A 24 6.29 -1.69 -10.51
N ILE A 25 5.63 -2.54 -11.32
CA ILE A 25 5.73 -2.51 -12.79
C ILE A 25 4.35 -2.22 -13.37
N VAL A 26 4.29 -1.25 -14.29
CA VAL A 26 3.08 -0.87 -15.04
C VAL A 26 3.38 -0.64 -16.52
N SER A 27 2.33 -0.56 -17.32
CA SER A 27 2.43 -0.36 -18.77
C SER A 27 2.78 1.09 -19.16
N ASN A 28 2.29 2.08 -18.41
CA ASN A 28 2.44 3.51 -18.70
C ASN A 28 2.41 4.36 -17.42
N TYR A 29 2.65 5.67 -17.53
CA TYR A 29 2.65 6.60 -16.40
C TYR A 29 1.26 6.81 -15.78
N ASP A 30 0.19 6.76 -16.55
CA ASP A 30 -1.17 6.94 -16.04
C ASP A 30 -1.57 5.76 -15.14
N ASP A 31 -1.18 4.55 -15.51
CA ASP A 31 -1.38 3.35 -14.68
C ASP A 31 -0.55 3.43 -13.40
N ALA A 32 0.69 3.95 -13.45
CA ALA A 32 1.48 4.19 -12.25
C ALA A 32 0.81 5.19 -11.31
N LYS A 33 0.34 6.30 -11.88
CA LYS A 33 -0.38 7.34 -11.13
C LYS A 33 -1.62 6.75 -10.45
N LYS A 34 -2.46 6.05 -11.20
CA LYS A 34 -3.67 5.40 -10.67
C LYS A 34 -3.35 4.40 -9.56
N PHE A 35 -2.32 3.58 -9.74
CA PHE A 35 -1.87 2.63 -8.72
C PHE A 35 -1.49 3.34 -7.41
N VAL A 36 -0.67 4.40 -7.50
CA VAL A 36 -0.22 5.14 -6.30
C VAL A 36 -1.35 5.94 -5.66
N GLU A 37 -2.20 6.57 -6.46
CA GLU A 37 -3.40 7.28 -5.96
C GLU A 37 -4.31 6.32 -5.18
N GLU A 38 -4.56 5.13 -5.70
CA GLU A 38 -5.40 4.15 -5.01
C GLU A 38 -4.72 3.55 -3.78
N PHE A 39 -3.40 3.30 -3.83
CA PHE A 39 -2.68 2.85 -2.63
C PHE A 39 -2.70 3.92 -1.53
N ASN A 40 -2.58 5.20 -1.88
CA ASN A 40 -2.72 6.31 -0.95
C ASN A 40 -4.13 6.43 -0.39
N ALA A 41 -5.15 6.31 -1.23
CA ALA A 41 -6.55 6.29 -0.80
C ALA A 41 -6.79 5.15 0.19
N ALA A 42 -6.27 3.96 -0.10
CA ALA A 42 -6.35 2.81 0.80
C ALA A 42 -5.71 3.04 2.18
N LEU A 43 -4.56 3.70 2.23
CA LEU A 43 -3.92 4.12 3.48
C LEU A 43 -4.80 5.11 4.25
N VAL A 44 -5.36 6.11 3.57
CA VAL A 44 -6.24 7.12 4.17
C VAL A 44 -7.53 6.50 4.72
N ARG A 45 -8.17 5.58 3.97
CA ARG A 45 -9.35 4.82 4.43
C ARG A 45 -9.07 4.05 5.71
N ARG A 46 -7.83 3.57 5.90
CA ARG A 46 -7.40 2.86 7.12
C ARG A 46 -7.09 3.79 8.30
N GLY A 47 -7.19 5.11 8.11
CA GLY A 47 -6.90 6.15 9.10
C GLY A 47 -5.43 6.59 9.13
N ALA A 48 -4.63 6.24 8.11
CA ALA A 48 -3.25 6.69 8.06
C ALA A 48 -3.15 8.17 7.66
N THR A 49 -2.27 8.92 8.32
CA THR A 49 -1.89 10.28 7.91
C THR A 49 -0.60 10.21 7.10
N LEU A 50 -0.69 10.48 5.80
CA LEU A 50 0.46 10.46 4.89
C LEU A 50 1.33 11.71 5.09
N TYR A 51 2.63 11.52 5.32
CA TYR A 51 3.60 12.63 5.34
C TYR A 51 4.25 12.84 3.98
N ILE A 52 4.71 11.75 3.38
CA ILE A 52 5.52 11.73 2.16
C ILE A 52 5.10 10.51 1.36
N SER A 53 4.83 10.67 0.06
CA SER A 53 4.40 9.59 -0.84
C SER A 53 4.96 9.74 -2.28
N PRO A 54 6.28 9.96 -2.47
CA PRO A 54 6.90 10.03 -3.78
C PRO A 54 6.89 8.68 -4.48
N TYR A 55 6.65 8.74 -5.78
CA TYR A 55 6.93 7.65 -6.70
C TYR A 55 7.65 8.19 -7.93
N TYR A 56 8.59 7.42 -8.46
CA TYR A 56 9.40 7.83 -9.61
C TYR A 56 9.84 6.62 -10.42
N ARG A 57 10.00 6.82 -11.72
CA ARG A 57 10.44 5.78 -12.65
C ARG A 57 11.93 5.51 -12.46
N ILE A 58 12.33 4.24 -12.42
CA ILE A 58 13.71 3.84 -12.12
C ILE A 58 14.40 3.06 -13.25
N ASP A 59 13.65 2.52 -14.21
CA ASP A 59 14.21 1.78 -15.36
C ASP A 59 14.72 2.69 -16.50
N THR A 60 14.76 4.01 -16.29
CA THR A 60 15.30 4.97 -17.28
C THR A 60 16.80 5.16 -17.19
N ASP A 61 17.41 4.79 -16.05
CA ASP A 61 18.83 4.99 -15.75
C ASP A 61 19.32 3.82 -14.87
N GLU A 62 20.34 3.10 -15.34
CA GLU A 62 20.90 1.93 -14.65
C GLU A 62 21.57 2.28 -13.31
N GLU A 63 22.22 3.45 -13.21
CA GLU A 63 22.80 3.94 -11.95
C GLU A 63 21.69 4.25 -10.95
N LEU A 64 20.61 4.91 -11.40
CA LEU A 64 19.44 5.18 -10.57
C LEU A 64 18.82 3.88 -10.06
N LYS A 65 18.53 2.93 -10.97
CA LYS A 65 17.96 1.62 -10.64
C LYS A 65 18.81 0.91 -9.58
N LYS A 66 20.13 0.81 -9.81
CA LYS A 66 21.05 0.18 -8.87
C LYS A 66 21.02 0.83 -7.48
N LYS A 67 21.02 2.16 -7.41
CA LYS A 67 20.95 2.90 -6.13
C LYS A 67 19.62 2.68 -5.41
N THR A 68 18.51 2.67 -6.15
CA THR A 68 17.19 2.37 -5.60
C THR A 68 17.14 0.95 -5.00
N TYR A 69 17.64 -0.06 -5.71
CA TYR A 69 17.69 -1.43 -5.19
C TYR A 69 18.60 -1.57 -3.97
N ALA A 70 19.76 -0.91 -3.95
CA ALA A 70 20.62 -0.88 -2.77
C ALA A 70 19.92 -0.24 -1.55
N MET A 71 19.14 0.81 -1.77
CA MET A 71 18.33 1.43 -0.71
C MET A 71 17.21 0.49 -0.22
N LEU A 72 16.52 -0.20 -1.14
CA LEU A 72 15.50 -1.19 -0.79
C LEU A 72 16.08 -2.33 0.05
N ASP A 73 17.23 -2.86 -0.33
CA ASP A 73 17.92 -3.92 0.43
C ASP A 73 18.37 -3.44 1.81
N PHE A 74 18.91 -2.22 1.89
CA PHE A 74 19.24 -1.58 3.16
C PHE A 74 18.00 -1.41 4.05
N MET A 75 16.89 -0.95 3.48
CA MET A 75 15.63 -0.76 4.19
C MET A 75 15.06 -2.09 4.68
N LYS A 76 15.07 -3.12 3.82
CA LYS A 76 14.66 -4.49 4.14
C LYS A 76 15.47 -5.08 5.28
N GLY A 77 16.77 -4.77 5.38
CA GLY A 77 17.61 -5.15 6.53
C GLY A 77 17.22 -4.49 7.86
N ARG A 78 16.35 -3.47 7.83
CA ARG A 78 15.91 -2.70 9.00
C ARG A 78 14.40 -2.83 9.27
N THR A 79 13.71 -3.71 8.53
CA THR A 79 12.28 -3.93 8.72
C THR A 79 12.05 -4.74 9.99
N ASN A 80 11.04 -4.35 10.76
CA ASN A 80 10.66 -4.95 12.03
C ASN A 80 9.18 -5.39 12.08
N ALA A 81 8.43 -5.13 11.00
CA ALA A 81 7.06 -5.62 10.82
C ALA A 81 6.76 -5.86 9.34
N THR A 82 5.56 -6.40 9.06
CA THR A 82 5.03 -6.50 7.70
C THR A 82 3.63 -5.92 7.64
N ILE A 83 3.28 -5.32 6.51
CA ILE A 83 1.90 -4.98 6.18
C ILE A 83 1.34 -6.00 5.19
N THR A 84 0.08 -6.36 5.36
CA THR A 84 -0.65 -7.18 4.39
C THR A 84 -1.35 -6.28 3.39
N VAL A 85 -1.20 -6.55 2.10
CA VAL A 85 -1.95 -5.87 1.03
C VAL A 85 -2.91 -6.85 0.38
N GLU A 86 -4.20 -6.54 0.47
CA GLU A 86 -5.30 -7.28 -0.13
C GLU A 86 -5.77 -6.56 -1.38
N GLN A 87 -5.92 -7.27 -2.52
CA GLN A 87 -6.23 -6.65 -3.81
C GLN A 87 -7.59 -7.08 -4.34
N PHE A 88 -8.56 -6.17 -4.37
CA PHE A 88 -9.93 -6.45 -4.78
C PHE A 88 -10.23 -5.90 -6.18
N PHE A 89 -10.71 -6.76 -7.09
CA PHE A 89 -11.06 -6.34 -8.44
C PHE A 89 -12.56 -6.05 -8.58
N MET A 90 -12.93 -4.79 -8.79
CA MET A 90 -14.33 -4.33 -8.82
C MET A 90 -14.66 -3.60 -10.12
N GLN A 91 -15.87 -3.69 -10.67
CA GLN A 91 -16.18 -3.01 -11.95
C GLN A 91 -16.15 -1.47 -11.86
N THR A 92 -16.67 -0.91 -10.77
CA THR A 92 -16.78 0.54 -10.55
C THR A 92 -16.58 0.84 -9.06
N PRO A 93 -15.35 0.71 -8.53
CA PRO A 93 -15.07 1.06 -7.14
C PRO A 93 -15.13 2.58 -6.94
N ASP A 94 -15.81 3.00 -5.87
CA ASP A 94 -15.65 4.30 -5.25
C ASP A 94 -14.38 4.25 -4.37
N GLN A 95 -13.35 4.98 -4.78
CA GLN A 95 -12.05 4.99 -4.10
C GLN A 95 -12.06 5.76 -2.78
N ASP A 96 -13.15 6.45 -2.46
CA ASP A 96 -13.32 7.09 -1.16
C ASP A 96 -13.95 6.14 -0.12
N ARG A 97 -14.30 4.91 -0.52
CA ARG A 97 -14.99 3.91 0.30
C ARG A 97 -14.19 2.63 0.47
N SER A 98 -14.35 1.95 1.60
CA SER A 98 -13.83 0.59 1.83
C SER A 98 -14.47 -0.43 0.90
N LEU A 99 -13.94 -1.65 0.86
CA LEU A 99 -14.56 -2.76 0.13
C LEU A 99 -16.01 -2.99 0.57
N SER A 100 -16.23 -3.04 1.89
CA SER A 100 -17.56 -3.32 2.45
C SER A 100 -18.58 -2.24 2.06
N GLU A 101 -18.20 -0.97 2.09
CA GLU A 101 -19.04 0.16 1.68
C GLU A 101 -19.30 0.16 0.17
N ASN A 102 -18.30 -0.21 -0.63
CA ASN A 102 -18.46 -0.42 -2.07
C ASN A 102 -19.40 -1.57 -2.42
N MET A 103 -19.46 -2.60 -1.56
CA MET A 103 -20.28 -3.79 -1.76
C MET A 103 -21.66 -3.68 -1.13
N THR A 104 -21.91 -2.73 -0.22
CA THR A 104 -23.15 -2.65 0.57
C THR A 104 -24.40 -2.60 -0.32
N ASP A 105 -24.38 -1.84 -1.42
CA ASP A 105 -25.52 -1.75 -2.35
C ASP A 105 -25.79 -3.08 -3.07
N LYS A 106 -24.75 -3.88 -3.36
CA LYS A 106 -24.85 -5.19 -4.03
C LYS A 106 -25.16 -6.34 -3.07
N PHE A 107 -24.62 -6.25 -1.85
CA PHE A 107 -24.85 -7.19 -0.76
C PHE A 107 -26.33 -7.17 -0.33
N LEU A 108 -26.95 -5.98 -0.28
CA LEU A 108 -28.39 -5.82 -0.04
C LEU A 108 -29.25 -6.22 -1.26
N ALA A 109 -28.69 -6.17 -2.47
CA ALA A 109 -29.37 -6.56 -3.71
C ALA A 109 -29.27 -8.08 -4.03
N GLY A 110 -28.49 -8.85 -3.27
CA GLY A 110 -28.39 -10.31 -3.43
C GLY A 110 -27.57 -10.79 -4.63
N GLU A 111 -26.72 -9.93 -5.21
CA GLU A 111 -25.84 -10.28 -6.33
C GLU A 111 -24.44 -10.74 -5.85
N GLU A 112 -23.88 -11.72 -6.55
CA GLU A 112 -22.77 -12.62 -6.16
C GLU A 112 -21.72 -12.07 -5.18
N SER A 113 -21.70 -12.69 -3.99
CA SER A 113 -20.67 -12.53 -2.96
C SER A 113 -19.29 -12.92 -3.50
N SER A 114 -18.35 -11.99 -3.41
CA SER A 114 -16.95 -12.09 -3.87
C SER A 114 -16.13 -13.04 -3.01
N ALA A 115 -16.53 -14.31 -2.96
CA ALA A 115 -15.78 -15.40 -2.33
C ALA A 115 -14.52 -15.72 -3.14
N LEU A 116 -13.55 -14.82 -3.07
CA LEU A 116 -12.16 -14.94 -3.48
C LEU A 116 -11.57 -13.57 -3.15
N ILE A 117 -10.45 -13.54 -2.44
CA ILE A 117 -9.50 -12.42 -2.25
C ILE A 117 -9.33 -12.09 -0.76
N GLY A 118 -8.08 -12.16 -0.31
CA GLY A 118 -7.70 -11.57 0.98
C GLY A 118 -6.37 -12.03 1.57
N ASP A 119 -5.36 -12.41 0.77
CA ASP A 119 -3.94 -12.37 1.20
C ASP A 119 -3.07 -12.64 -0.04
N LYS A 120 -2.39 -11.62 -0.59
CA LYS A 120 -1.50 -11.83 -1.76
C LYS A 120 -0.07 -11.36 -1.51
N PHE A 121 0.11 -10.29 -0.75
CA PHE A 121 1.43 -9.71 -0.53
C PHE A 121 1.63 -9.29 0.92
N ARG A 122 2.68 -9.82 1.54
CA ARG A 122 3.21 -9.33 2.82
C ARG A 122 4.43 -8.48 2.53
N VAL A 123 4.27 -7.18 2.65
CA VAL A 123 5.34 -6.23 2.33
C VAL A 123 6.05 -5.85 3.62
N PRO A 124 7.39 -6.01 3.71
CA PRO A 124 8.12 -5.68 4.91
C PRO A 124 8.21 -4.16 5.06
N VAL A 125 8.03 -3.67 6.28
CA VAL A 125 8.03 -2.24 6.61
C VAL A 125 8.86 -1.97 7.86
N ARG A 126 9.28 -0.72 8.02
CA ARG A 126 9.87 -0.24 9.27
C ARG A 126 8.84 0.57 10.04
N VAL A 127 8.52 0.12 11.24
CA VAL A 127 7.52 0.69 12.15
C VAL A 127 8.22 1.23 13.39
N LEU A 128 7.99 2.49 13.73
CA LEU A 128 8.60 3.14 14.88
C LEU A 128 7.50 3.70 15.77
N ASP A 129 7.70 3.64 17.08
CA ASP A 129 6.86 4.36 18.02
C ASP A 129 6.96 5.87 17.75
N ASN A 130 5.82 6.57 17.77
CA ASN A 130 5.79 7.96 17.38
C ASN A 130 6.47 8.87 18.41
N GLU A 131 6.43 8.56 19.70
CA GLU A 131 7.04 9.40 20.73
C GLU A 131 8.54 9.12 20.88
N THR A 132 8.88 7.85 21.11
CA THR A 132 10.23 7.38 21.44
C THR A 132 11.11 7.17 20.21
N ARG A 133 10.50 6.99 19.02
CA ARG A 133 11.17 6.61 17.77
C ARG A 133 11.86 5.24 17.81
N GLU A 134 11.59 4.45 18.84
CA GLU A 134 12.12 3.10 18.98
C GLU A 134 11.38 2.11 18.06
N PRO A 135 12.04 1.04 17.58
CA PRO A 135 11.40 0.01 16.77
C PRO A 135 10.28 -0.72 17.52
N ILE A 136 9.06 -0.77 16.94
CA ILE A 136 7.98 -1.64 17.42
C ILE A 136 8.15 -3.03 16.79
N THR A 137 8.27 -4.09 17.58
CA THR A 137 8.47 -5.47 17.09
C THR A 137 7.17 -6.26 17.00
N ALA A 138 7.15 -7.24 16.08
CA ALA A 138 5.99 -7.90 15.46
C ALA A 138 4.98 -8.68 16.32
N ASP A 139 4.92 -8.50 17.65
CA ASP A 139 3.90 -9.16 18.47
C ASP A 139 2.61 -8.33 18.60
N GLN A 140 2.66 -7.02 18.30
CA GLN A 140 1.54 -6.09 18.56
C GLN A 140 1.10 -5.26 17.34
N TYR A 141 1.92 -5.16 16.29
CA TYR A 141 1.60 -4.33 15.13
C TYR A 141 1.02 -5.17 13.98
N PHE A 142 -0.29 -5.03 13.75
CA PHE A 142 -1.00 -5.66 12.64
C PHE A 142 -1.64 -4.59 11.75
N PHE A 143 -1.22 -4.53 10.48
CA PHE A 143 -1.72 -3.54 9.52
C PHE A 143 -2.03 -4.21 8.18
N SER A 144 -3.29 -4.15 7.76
CA SER A 144 -3.76 -4.58 6.45
C SER A 144 -4.28 -3.39 5.64
N ILE A 145 -4.08 -3.43 4.32
CA ILE A 145 -4.52 -2.41 3.36
C ILE A 145 -5.38 -3.08 2.30
N GLU A 146 -6.58 -2.53 2.07
CA GLU A 146 -7.47 -2.91 0.98
C GLU A 146 -7.18 -2.05 -0.27
N HIS A 147 -6.67 -2.66 -1.33
CA HIS A 147 -6.37 -2.01 -2.60
C HIS A 147 -7.46 -2.33 -3.63
N LEU A 148 -8.30 -1.36 -3.98
CA LEU A 148 -9.48 -1.55 -4.82
C LEU A 148 -9.15 -1.23 -6.29
N ILE A 149 -9.02 -2.27 -7.10
CA ILE A 149 -8.62 -2.17 -8.49
C ILE A 149 -9.87 -2.18 -9.38
N PRO A 150 -10.14 -1.12 -10.17
CA PRO A 150 -11.19 -1.15 -11.16
C PRO A 150 -10.90 -2.22 -12.23
N ARG A 151 -11.85 -3.11 -12.50
CA ARG A 151 -11.94 -3.90 -13.72
C ARG A 151 -12.39 -2.94 -14.82
N ASN A 152 -11.46 -2.23 -15.44
CA ASN A 152 -11.76 -1.56 -16.70
C ASN A 152 -12.25 -2.61 -17.71
N LYS A 153 -13.34 -2.26 -18.41
CA LYS A 153 -13.86 -2.98 -19.58
C LYS A 153 -12.84 -2.98 -20.72
#